data_AF-A0A7J4JCP5-F1
#
_entry.id   AF-A0A7J4JCP5-F1
#
_cell.length_a   1.000
_cell.length_b   1.000
_cell.length_c   1.000
_cell.angle_alpha   90.00
_cell.angle_beta   90.00
_cell.angle_gamma   90.00
#
_symmetry.space_group_name_H-M   'P 1'
#
loop_
_entity.id
_entity.type
_entity.pdbx_description
1 polymer ?
#
loop_
_entity_poly.entity_id
_entity_poly.type
_entity_poly.pdbx_seq_one_letter_code
_entity_poly.pdbx_strand_id
1 'polypeptide(L)'
;MEAADYFRMIRDIPYRIPFSNEEADHCCNGKTILLKAILEQGGLQVRPRFCEFKWSDLENLPESVRTVPHENETGHIYLEQKMGRLWYVVDATWDYQLRGVLPVNEWTQERKSMQIAVPPGKIYSPKASLELFLEEDESPEEDSDTPFYAAFNEWLGRVRKKRISSR
;
A
#
# COMPACT_ATOMS: atom_id res chain seq x y z
N MET A 1 18.55 -5.87 -13.08
CA MET A 1 17.82 -5.79 -11.80
C MET A 1 16.78 -6.87 -11.81
N GLU A 2 16.67 -7.59 -10.70
CA GLU A 2 15.66 -8.63 -10.50
C GLU A 2 14.34 -8.00 -10.01
N ALA A 3 13.23 -8.72 -10.12
CA ALA A 3 11.92 -8.26 -9.63
C ALA A 3 11.95 -7.83 -8.15
N ALA A 4 12.74 -8.54 -7.32
CA ALA A 4 12.93 -8.20 -5.92
C ALA A 4 13.67 -6.87 -5.69
N ASP A 5 14.55 -6.45 -6.61
CA ASP A 5 15.22 -5.14 -6.54
C ASP A 5 14.22 -4.03 -6.79
N TYR A 6 13.41 -4.17 -7.85
CA TYR A 6 12.35 -3.21 -8.17
C TYR A 6 11.32 -3.10 -7.06
N PHE A 7 10.93 -4.23 -6.47
CA PHE A 7 10.05 -4.22 -5.30
C PHE A 7 10.64 -3.41 -4.14
N ARG A 8 11.92 -3.63 -3.79
CA ARG A 8 12.57 -2.87 -2.71
C ARG A 8 12.61 -1.38 -3.01
N MET A 9 12.94 -1.01 -4.25
CA MET A 9 12.94 0.39 -4.67
C MET A 9 11.57 1.05 -4.49
N ILE A 10 10.50 0.41 -4.96
CA ILE A 10 9.15 0.96 -4.83
C ILE A 10 8.68 0.93 -3.37
N ARG A 11 8.89 -0.18 -2.65
CA ARG A 11 8.53 -0.30 -1.23
C ARG A 11 9.17 0.80 -0.41
N ASP A 12 10.45 1.09 -0.63
CA ASP A 12 11.20 2.04 0.19
C ASP A 12 10.92 3.52 -0.14
N ILE A 13 10.07 3.81 -1.13
CA ILE A 13 9.44 5.14 -1.27
C ILE A 13 8.60 5.39 -0.01
N PRO A 14 8.86 6.44 0.79
CA PRO A 14 8.12 6.68 2.03
C PRO A 14 6.62 6.79 1.79
N TYR A 15 5.84 5.89 2.41
CA TYR A 15 4.39 5.93 2.30
C TYR A 15 3.85 7.26 2.82
N ARG A 16 2.95 7.87 2.04
CA ARG A 16 2.26 9.11 2.40
C ARG A 16 0.93 9.15 1.65
N ILE A 17 -0.13 9.50 2.36
CA ILE A 17 -1.42 9.79 1.72
C ILE A 17 -1.34 11.24 1.22
N PRO A 18 -1.49 11.49 -0.10
CA PRO A 18 -1.47 12.85 -0.64
C PRO A 18 -2.70 13.65 -0.15
N PHE A 19 -2.57 14.97 -0.01
CA PHE A 19 -3.70 15.85 0.30
C PHE A 19 -4.35 16.47 -0.95
N SER A 20 -3.69 16.34 -2.10
CA SER A 20 -4.18 16.86 -3.38
C SER A 20 -3.51 16.11 -4.54
N ASN A 21 -4.06 16.27 -5.74
CA ASN A 21 -3.57 15.63 -6.96
C ASN A 21 -2.24 16.23 -7.47
N GLU A 22 -1.76 17.31 -6.85
CA GLU A 22 -0.45 17.91 -7.14
C GLU A 22 0.68 17.23 -6.34
N GLU A 23 0.35 16.55 -5.23
CA GLU A 23 1.32 15.74 -4.48
C GLU A 23 1.60 14.42 -5.22
N ALA A 24 2.84 13.95 -5.15
CA ALA A 24 3.18 12.63 -5.68
C ALA A 24 2.41 11.54 -4.92
N ASP A 25 1.70 10.69 -5.65
CA ASP A 25 0.97 9.58 -5.05
C ASP A 25 1.95 8.47 -4.60
N HIS A 26 2.30 8.54 -3.32
CA HIS A 26 3.08 7.52 -2.63
C HIS A 26 2.23 6.71 -1.64
N CYS A 27 0.91 6.66 -1.84
CA CYS A 27 0.03 5.76 -1.09
C CYS A 27 0.01 4.36 -1.74
N CYS A 28 -0.96 3.52 -1.37
CA CYS A 28 -1.06 2.15 -1.91
C CYS A 28 -1.30 2.16 -3.43
N ASN A 29 -2.05 3.12 -3.95
CA ASN A 29 -2.40 3.24 -5.37
C ASN A 29 -1.18 3.54 -6.23
N GLY A 30 -0.56 4.71 -6.08
CA GLY A 30 0.59 5.11 -6.88
C GLY A 30 1.76 4.15 -6.77
N LYS A 31 2.03 3.60 -5.58
CA LYS A 31 3.07 2.56 -5.43
C LYS A 31 2.70 1.27 -6.17
N THR A 32 1.43 0.85 -6.16
CA THR A 32 0.97 -0.33 -6.91
C THR A 32 1.05 -0.10 -8.42
N ILE A 33 0.65 1.07 -8.92
CA ILE A 33 0.76 1.46 -10.33
C ILE A 33 2.21 1.37 -10.79
N LEU A 34 3.13 2.00 -10.05
CA LEU A 34 4.57 1.98 -10.37
C LEU A 34 5.14 0.57 -10.37
N LEU A 35 4.82 -0.23 -9.35
CA LEU A 35 5.31 -1.60 -9.26
C LEU A 35 4.76 -2.47 -10.40
N LYS A 36 3.47 -2.34 -10.73
CA LYS A 36 2.82 -3.08 -11.82
C LYS A 36 3.54 -2.82 -13.13
N ALA A 37 3.73 -1.54 -13.48
CA ALA A 37 4.37 -1.14 -14.72
C ALA A 37 5.78 -1.74 -14.86
N ILE A 38 6.60 -1.66 -13.80
CA ILE A 38 7.98 -2.16 -13.83
C ILE A 38 8.02 -3.70 -13.91
N LEU A 39 7.16 -4.42 -13.18
CA LEU A 39 7.12 -5.87 -13.23
C LEU A 39 6.66 -6.38 -14.61
N GLU A 40 5.67 -5.72 -15.23
CA GLU A 40 5.21 -6.05 -16.58
C GLU A 40 6.26 -5.77 -17.65
N GLN A 41 6.99 -4.65 -17.55
CA GLN A 41 8.14 -4.38 -18.41
C GLN A 41 9.24 -5.44 -18.24
N GLY A 42 9.38 -6.00 -17.04
CA GLY A 42 10.23 -7.14 -16.74
C GLY A 42 9.71 -8.51 -17.24
N GLY A 43 8.58 -8.53 -17.94
CA GLY A 43 7.97 -9.74 -18.50
C GLY A 43 7.18 -10.59 -17.50
N LEU A 44 6.90 -10.06 -16.30
CA LEU A 44 6.07 -10.75 -15.30
C LEU A 44 4.59 -10.50 -15.56
N GLN A 45 3.80 -11.57 -15.44
CA GLN A 45 2.34 -11.44 -15.48
C GLN A 45 1.84 -11.09 -14.09
N VAL A 46 1.34 -9.86 -13.94
CA VAL A 46 0.74 -9.34 -12.71
C VAL A 46 -0.70 -8.86 -12.96
N ARG A 47 -1.49 -8.74 -11.90
CA ARG A 47 -2.82 -8.13 -11.95
C ARG A 47 -3.10 -7.33 -10.68
N PRO A 48 -3.85 -6.23 -10.75
CA PRO A 48 -4.30 -5.52 -9.56
C PRO A 48 -5.38 -6.34 -8.83
N ARG A 49 -5.44 -6.13 -7.52
CA ARG A 49 -6.44 -6.67 -6.62
C ARG A 49 -6.89 -5.59 -5.67
N PHE A 50 -8.19 -5.60 -5.37
CA PHE A 50 -8.81 -4.64 -4.46
C PHE A 50 -9.45 -5.37 -3.28
N CYS A 51 -9.32 -4.80 -2.09
CA CYS A 51 -10.10 -5.19 -0.94
C CYS A 51 -10.56 -3.98 -0.13
N GLU A 52 -11.69 -4.14 0.56
CA GLU A 52 -12.09 -3.21 1.62
C GLU A 52 -11.33 -3.51 2.91
N PHE A 53 -11.05 -2.49 3.70
CA PHE A 53 -10.57 -2.63 5.07
C PHE A 53 -11.13 -1.52 5.95
N LYS A 54 -10.90 -1.64 7.27
CA LYS A 54 -11.23 -0.61 8.25
C LYS A 54 -9.99 -0.03 8.89
N TRP A 55 -9.89 1.29 9.01
CA TRP A 55 -8.80 1.94 9.75
C TRP A 55 -8.75 1.47 11.21
N SER A 56 -9.90 1.20 11.82
CA SER A 56 -10.02 0.63 13.17
C SER A 56 -9.31 -0.72 13.32
N ASP A 57 -9.19 -1.49 12.24
CA ASP A 57 -8.63 -2.83 12.25
C ASP A 57 -7.11 -2.81 12.06
N LEU A 58 -6.55 -1.67 11.62
CA LEU A 58 -5.11 -1.52 11.46
C LEU A 58 -4.40 -1.57 12.83
N GLU A 59 -3.64 -2.65 13.03
CA GLU A 59 -2.88 -2.85 14.25
C GLU A 59 -1.84 -1.74 14.46
N ASN A 60 -1.60 -1.36 15.72
CA ASN A 60 -0.63 -0.33 16.14
C ASN A 60 -0.91 1.11 15.67
N LEU A 61 -2.10 1.40 15.12
CA LEU A 61 -2.55 2.77 14.94
C LEU A 61 -2.67 3.45 16.33
N PRO A 62 -1.92 4.53 16.61
CA PRO A 62 -1.95 5.15 17.93
C PRO A 62 -3.28 5.86 18.17
N GLU A 63 -3.69 5.92 19.44
CA GLU A 63 -4.96 6.53 19.84
C GLU A 63 -5.12 7.96 19.33
N SER A 64 -4.02 8.75 19.36
CA SER A 64 -4.02 10.14 18.87
C SER A 64 -4.39 10.29 17.39
N VAL A 65 -4.22 9.24 16.60
CA VAL A 65 -4.63 9.20 15.18
C VAL A 65 -6.02 8.57 15.06
N ARG A 66 -6.26 7.45 15.77
CA ARG A 66 -7.52 6.71 15.74
C ARG A 66 -8.74 7.57 16.13
N THR A 67 -8.58 8.52 17.04
CA THR A 67 -9.67 9.38 17.52
C THR A 67 -9.99 10.55 16.59
N VAL A 68 -9.17 10.82 15.58
CA VAL A 68 -9.45 11.89 14.61
C VAL A 68 -10.65 11.45 13.76
N PRO A 69 -11.71 12.27 13.58
CA PRO A 69 -12.85 11.88 12.74
C PRO A 69 -12.42 11.58 11.30
N HIS A 70 -12.93 10.47 10.75
CA HIS A 70 -12.67 9.99 9.39
C HIS A 70 -13.73 8.97 8.96
N GLU A 71 -13.81 8.68 7.66
CA GLU A 71 -14.49 7.49 7.17
C GLU A 71 -13.68 6.25 7.56
N ASN A 72 -14.30 5.33 8.29
CA ASN A 72 -13.56 4.17 8.82
C ASN A 72 -13.40 3.07 7.76
N GLU A 73 -14.33 2.95 6.81
CA GLU A 73 -14.29 1.95 5.74
C GLU A 73 -13.66 2.52 4.48
N THR A 74 -12.59 1.87 3.98
CA THR A 74 -11.90 2.35 2.78
C THR A 74 -11.31 1.20 1.95
N GLY A 75 -10.74 1.53 0.79
CA GLY A 75 -10.15 0.62 -0.17
C GLY A 75 -8.65 0.42 0.01
N HIS A 76 -8.17 -0.76 -0.38
CA HIS A 76 -6.74 -1.05 -0.50
C HIS A 76 -6.45 -1.79 -1.79
N ILE A 77 -5.44 -1.30 -2.51
CA ILE A 77 -4.96 -1.88 -3.77
C ILE A 77 -3.61 -2.57 -3.56
N TYR A 78 -3.49 -3.78 -4.11
CA TYR A 78 -2.26 -4.55 -4.14
C TYR A 78 -2.14 -5.34 -5.46
N LEU A 79 -1.02 -6.05 -5.67
CA LEU A 79 -0.82 -6.88 -6.84
C LEU A 79 -0.90 -8.37 -6.52
N GLU A 80 -1.27 -9.16 -7.52
CA GLU A 80 -0.92 -10.57 -7.58
C GLU A 80 -0.01 -10.84 -8.77
N GLN A 81 1.04 -11.63 -8.55
CA GLN A 81 1.91 -12.13 -9.60
C GLN A 81 1.59 -13.59 -9.90
N LYS A 82 1.52 -13.93 -11.19
CA LYS A 82 1.38 -15.32 -11.61
C LYS A 82 2.71 -16.04 -11.59
N MET A 83 2.74 -17.20 -10.94
CA MET A 83 3.86 -18.14 -11.00
C MET A 83 3.33 -19.55 -11.27
N GLY A 84 3.57 -20.04 -12.48
CA GLY A 84 2.97 -21.29 -12.96
C GLY A 84 1.45 -21.15 -13.09
N ARG A 85 0.70 -21.94 -12.30
CA ARG A 85 -0.77 -21.93 -12.28
C ARG A 85 -1.37 -21.12 -11.13
N LEU A 86 -0.53 -20.63 -10.23
CA LEU A 86 -0.95 -19.95 -9.01
C LEU A 86 -0.68 -18.44 -9.10
N TRP A 87 -1.46 -17.69 -8.33
CA TRP A 87 -1.29 -16.25 -8.14
C TRP A 87 -0.84 -16.01 -6.70
N TYR A 88 0.14 -15.13 -6.53
CA TYR A 88 0.75 -14.82 -5.24
C TYR A 88 0.65 -13.33 -4.98
N VAL A 89 0.29 -12.95 -3.74
CA VAL A 89 0.21 -11.55 -3.34
C VAL A 89 1.60 -10.92 -3.39
N VAL A 90 1.64 -9.72 -3.95
CA VAL A 90 2.78 -8.81 -3.99
C VAL A 90 2.27 -7.44 -3.55
N ASP A 91 2.73 -6.97 -2.39
CA ASP A 91 2.24 -5.74 -1.78
C ASP A 91 3.42 -4.93 -1.19
N ALA A 92 3.69 -3.79 -1.81
CA ALA A 92 4.82 -2.90 -1.50
C ALA A 92 4.42 -1.66 -0.68
N THR A 93 3.25 -1.67 -0.05
CA THR A 93 2.61 -0.48 0.54
C THR A 93 3.45 0.18 1.63
N TRP A 94 3.81 -0.54 2.68
CA TRP A 94 4.54 0.05 3.80
C TRP A 94 6.05 0.08 3.53
N ASP A 95 6.67 1.25 3.66
CA ASP A 95 8.13 1.37 3.52
C ASP A 95 8.89 0.73 4.69
N TYR A 96 10.12 0.31 4.42
CA TYR A 96 10.95 -0.44 5.36
C TYR A 96 11.17 0.25 6.71
N GLN A 97 11.11 1.58 6.77
CA GLN A 97 11.27 2.31 8.01
C GLN A 97 10.08 2.15 8.96
N LEU A 98 8.94 1.67 8.49
CA LEU A 98 7.74 1.39 9.30
C LEU A 98 7.71 -0.03 9.90
N ARG A 99 8.69 -0.88 9.60
CA ARG A 99 8.70 -2.27 10.09
C ARG A 99 8.61 -2.32 11.62
N GLY A 100 7.77 -3.17 12.21
CA GLY A 100 7.60 -3.23 13.67
C GLY A 100 6.54 -2.29 14.26
N VAL A 101 5.93 -1.43 13.44
CA VAL A 101 4.60 -0.87 13.74
C VAL A 101 3.57 -1.29 12.68
N LEU A 102 4.00 -1.52 11.44
CA LEU A 102 3.14 -1.97 10.34
C LEU A 102 3.71 -3.23 9.67
N PRO A 103 2.86 -4.05 9.00
CA PRO A 103 3.26 -5.30 8.35
C PRO A 103 4.02 -5.01 7.05
N VAL A 104 5.31 -4.71 7.16
CA VAL A 104 6.17 -4.46 6.00
C VAL A 104 6.59 -5.78 5.35
N ASN A 105 6.30 -5.91 4.05
CA ASN A 105 6.69 -7.07 3.26
C ASN A 105 8.16 -7.02 2.78
N GLU A 106 8.72 -8.21 2.61
CA GLU A 106 10.02 -8.45 1.99
C GLU A 106 9.87 -9.40 0.81
N TRP A 107 10.41 -9.02 -0.35
CA TRP A 107 10.49 -9.94 -1.48
C TRP A 107 11.76 -10.77 -1.38
N THR A 108 11.61 -11.99 -0.90
CA THR A 108 12.70 -12.98 -0.86
C THR A 108 12.70 -13.83 -2.12
N GLN A 109 13.81 -14.51 -2.41
CA GLN A 109 13.86 -15.44 -3.55
C GLN A 109 12.91 -16.65 -3.36
N GLU A 110 12.44 -16.89 -2.14
CA GLU A 110 11.42 -17.87 -1.84
C GLU A 110 10.08 -17.37 -2.36
N ARG A 111 9.52 -18.09 -3.33
CA ARG A 111 8.30 -17.76 -4.08
C ARG A 111 7.04 -17.93 -3.22
N LYS A 112 6.92 -17.14 -2.16
CA LYS A 112 5.81 -17.16 -1.20
C LYS A 112 4.93 -15.94 -1.39
N SER A 113 3.64 -16.13 -1.13
CA SER A 113 2.69 -15.02 -1.12
C SER A 113 3.04 -14.07 0.02
N MET A 114 3.03 -12.78 -0.26
CA MET A 114 3.16 -11.74 0.75
C MET A 114 1.88 -11.60 1.58
N GLN A 115 1.94 -10.84 2.67
CA GLN A 115 0.75 -10.40 3.39
C GLN A 115 0.13 -9.21 2.65
N ILE A 116 -1.19 -9.08 2.70
CA ILE A 116 -1.87 -7.83 2.33
C ILE A 116 -1.54 -6.81 3.43
N ALA A 117 -1.19 -5.59 3.04
CA ALA A 117 -0.67 -4.57 3.95
C ALA A 117 -1.67 -4.12 5.04
N VAL A 118 -2.95 -4.40 4.83
CA VAL A 118 -4.06 -4.14 5.75
C VAL A 118 -4.83 -5.44 6.03
N PRO A 119 -5.54 -5.55 7.17
CA PRO A 119 -6.47 -6.65 7.41
C PRO A 119 -7.63 -6.59 6.41
N PRO A 120 -7.71 -7.54 5.44
CA PRO A 120 -8.72 -7.45 4.40
C PRO A 120 -10.10 -7.86 4.93
N GLY A 121 -11.11 -7.05 4.66
CA GLY A 121 -12.51 -7.43 4.76
C GLY A 121 -12.96 -8.17 3.51
N LYS A 122 -13.68 -7.47 2.62
CA LYS A 122 -14.13 -8.04 1.34
C LYS A 122 -13.03 -7.94 0.30
N ILE A 123 -12.59 -9.09 -0.23
CA ILE A 123 -11.68 -9.15 -1.39
C ILE A 123 -12.52 -9.31 -2.67
N TYR A 124 -12.33 -8.41 -3.63
CA TYR A 124 -13.10 -8.38 -4.86
C TYR A 124 -12.64 -9.43 -5.86
N SER A 125 -13.48 -9.82 -6.83
CA SER A 125 -13.06 -10.71 -7.92
C SER A 125 -11.95 -10.08 -8.78
N PRO A 126 -11.16 -10.83 -9.56
CA PRO A 126 -10.12 -10.23 -10.41
C PRO A 126 -10.69 -9.21 -11.40
N LYS A 127 -11.90 -9.46 -11.93
CA LYS A 127 -12.56 -8.55 -12.87
C LYS A 127 -12.97 -7.25 -12.17
N ALA A 128 -13.67 -7.37 -11.05
CA ALA A 128 -14.13 -6.20 -10.29
C ALA A 128 -12.94 -5.39 -9.71
N SER A 129 -11.86 -6.06 -9.31
CA SER A 129 -10.65 -5.38 -8.86
C SER A 129 -9.99 -4.57 -9.98
N LEU A 130 -10.02 -5.07 -11.22
CA LEU A 130 -9.49 -4.34 -12.37
C LEU A 130 -10.35 -3.12 -12.71
N GLU A 131 -11.68 -3.25 -12.63
CA GLU A 131 -12.61 -2.12 -12.83
C GLU A 131 -12.32 -1.01 -11.81
N LEU A 132 -12.27 -1.33 -10.51
CA LEU A 132 -11.95 -0.37 -9.45
C LEU A 132 -10.55 0.24 -9.60
N PHE A 133 -9.55 -0.56 -10.00
CA PHE A 133 -8.20 -0.05 -10.22
C PHE A 133 -8.11 0.97 -11.35
N LEU A 134 -8.94 0.83 -12.39
CA LEU A 134 -8.99 1.78 -13.50
C LEU A 134 -9.78 3.04 -13.13
N GLU A 135 -10.81 2.91 -12.30
CA GLU A 135 -11.60 4.05 -11.78
C GLU A 135 -10.76 4.93 -10.84
N GLU A 136 -9.93 4.35 -9.97
CA GLU A 136 -9.09 5.15 -9.05
C GLU A 136 -7.93 5.91 -9.72
N ASP A 137 -7.54 5.53 -10.94
CA ASP A 137 -6.61 6.31 -11.77
C ASP A 137 -7.28 7.59 -12.32
N GLU A 138 -8.62 7.63 -12.34
CA GLU A 138 -9.43 8.76 -12.83
C GLU A 138 -9.81 9.72 -11.68
N SER A 139 -8.81 10.36 -11.05
CA SER A 139 -8.90 11.57 -10.20
C SER A 139 -9.61 11.47 -8.83
N PRO A 140 -8.92 11.73 -7.70
CA PRO A 140 -9.56 11.93 -6.40
C PRO A 140 -10.38 13.24 -6.33
N GLU A 141 -11.58 13.13 -5.76
CA GLU A 141 -12.37 14.25 -5.21
C GLU A 141 -11.64 14.87 -3.99
N GLU A 142 -11.94 16.12 -3.64
CA GLU A 142 -11.38 16.77 -2.43
C GLU A 142 -11.76 15.96 -1.18
N ASP A 143 -10.79 15.21 -0.64
CA ASP A 143 -11.05 14.21 0.38
C ASP A 143 -11.34 14.84 1.75
N SER A 144 -12.54 14.56 2.29
CA SER A 144 -13.03 15.09 3.56
C SER A 144 -12.24 14.63 4.80
N ASP A 145 -11.35 13.65 4.64
CA ASP A 145 -10.55 13.03 5.70
C ASP A 145 -9.17 13.69 5.92
N THR A 146 -8.97 14.89 5.36
CA THR A 146 -7.72 15.66 5.46
C THR A 146 -7.13 15.70 6.89
N PRO A 147 -7.90 15.93 7.98
CA PRO A 147 -7.35 15.93 9.34
C PRO A 147 -6.78 14.57 9.77
N PHE A 148 -7.46 13.46 9.43
CA PHE A 148 -7.02 12.12 9.76
C PHE A 148 -5.77 11.74 8.96
N TYR A 149 -5.75 12.02 7.65
CA TYR A 149 -4.57 11.81 6.83
C TYR A 149 -3.38 12.62 7.32
N ALA A 150 -3.59 13.86 7.78
CA ALA A 150 -2.54 14.67 8.37
C ALA A 150 -1.96 14.05 9.65
N ALA A 151 -2.83 13.62 10.58
CA ALA A 151 -2.42 12.95 11.80
C ALA A 151 -1.68 11.62 11.52
N PHE A 152 -2.19 10.84 10.57
CA PHE A 152 -1.59 9.57 10.12
C PHE A 152 -0.20 9.80 9.52
N ASN A 153 -0.09 10.70 8.54
CA ASN A 153 1.18 11.06 7.89
C ASN A 153 2.21 11.60 8.92
N GLU A 154 1.77 12.41 9.88
CA GLU A 154 2.65 12.90 10.95
C GLU A 154 3.17 11.76 11.84
N TRP A 155 2.28 10.83 12.24
CA TRP A 155 2.68 9.65 13.01
C TRP A 155 3.72 8.81 12.26
N LEU A 156 3.51 8.52 10.97
CA LEU A 156 4.49 7.82 10.15
C LEU A 156 5.84 8.55 10.15
N GLY A 157 5.83 9.88 10.00
CA GLY A 157 7.03 10.70 10.07
C GLY A 157 7.77 10.58 11.41
N ARG A 158 7.04 10.57 12.54
CA ARG A 158 7.62 10.39 13.88
C ARG A 158 8.23 8.98 14.05
N VAL A 159 7.57 7.94 13.56
CA VAL A 159 8.09 6.56 13.57
C VAL A 159 9.42 6.50 12.81
N ARG A 160 9.47 7.05 11.60
CA ARG A 160 10.70 7.08 10.77
C ARG A 160 11.85 7.81 11.48
N LYS A 161 11.60 9.00 12.05
CA LYS A 161 12.61 9.79 12.79
C LYS A 161 13.19 9.01 13.98
N LYS A 162 12.34 8.37 14.79
CA LYS A 162 12.80 7.60 15.97
C LYS A 162 13.79 6.50 15.60
N ARG A 163 13.63 5.87 14.43
CA ARG A 163 14.49 4.76 13.99
C ARG A 163 15.81 5.19 13.37
N ILE A 164 15.87 6.41 12.86
CA ILE A 164 17.12 7.03 12.42
C ILE A 164 17.95 7.38 13.66
N SER A 165 17.32 7.85 14.74
CA SER A 165 18.00 8.19 16.01
C SER A 165 18.41 6.99 16.87
N SER A 166 17.95 5.77 16.53
CA SER A 166 18.28 4.53 17.26
C SER A 166 19.31 3.66 16.52
N ARG A 167 20.03 4.22 15.54
CA ARG A 167 21.15 3.61 14.82
C ARG A 167 22.43 4.36 15.14
#